data_AF-A0A6G0VZK1-F1
#
_entry.id   AF-A0A6G0VZK1-F1
#
_cell.length_a   1.000
_cell.length_b   1.000
_cell.length_c   1.000
_cell.angle_alpha   90.00
_cell.angle_beta   90.00
_cell.angle_gamma   90.00
#
_symmetry.space_group_name_H-M   'P 1'
#
loop_
_entity.id
_entity.type
_entity.pdbx_description
1 polymer ?
#
loop_
_entity_poly.entity_id
_entity_poly.type
_entity_poly.pdbx_seq_one_letter_code
_entity_poly.pdbx_strand_id
1 'polypeptide(L)'
;METAVKNNVTILLLPPHTSHLFQPMNLAVFKLVKSTWDQRLCNWSRHHQGQKLLKSELSKLVCEIWADIDIQIIKNGFRKAGIHPHNKFVIERERFDPLSLSRWDNFWFLIGTCPKSMEKVTVIIWNKQTHNHPKNSPTSNLLHFL
;
A
#
# COMPACT_ATOMS: atom_id res chain seq x y z
N MET A 1 -7.93 8.98 12.68
CA MET A 1 -7.26 10.11 11.99
C MET A 1 -6.60 11.07 12.97
N GLU A 2 -7.25 11.44 14.07
CA GLU A 2 -6.70 12.37 15.08
C GLU A 2 -5.30 12.00 15.57
N THR A 3 -5.03 10.73 15.86
CA THR A 3 -3.69 10.24 16.26
C THR A 3 -2.65 10.39 15.15
N ALA A 4 -3.03 10.20 13.88
CA ALA A 4 -2.11 10.35 12.75
C ALA A 4 -1.74 11.83 12.55
N VAL A 5 -2.72 12.73 12.66
CA VAL A 5 -2.49 14.19 12.58
C VAL A 5 -1.55 14.66 13.69
N LYS A 6 -1.77 14.20 14.93
CA LYS A 6 -0.90 14.53 16.07
C LYS A 6 0.55 14.06 15.89
N ASN A 7 0.76 12.94 15.20
CA ASN A 7 2.07 12.36 14.97
C ASN A 7 2.67 12.72 13.61
N ASN A 8 2.09 13.70 12.88
CA ASN A 8 2.51 14.10 11.54
C ASN A 8 2.61 12.93 10.54
N VAL A 9 1.72 11.93 10.68
CA VAL A 9 1.64 10.77 9.81
C VAL A 9 0.70 11.09 8.65
N THR A 10 1.25 11.12 7.43
CA THR A 10 0.47 11.29 6.21
C THR A 10 -0.18 9.96 5.81
N ILE A 11 -1.51 9.92 5.78
CA ILE A 11 -2.27 8.75 5.31
C ILE A 11 -2.47 8.87 3.80
N LEU A 12 -2.00 7.87 3.06
CA LEU A 12 -2.24 7.76 1.64
C LEU A 12 -3.53 6.97 1.38
N LEU A 13 -4.51 7.60 0.72
CA LEU A 13 -5.65 6.88 0.18
C LEU A 13 -5.26 6.25 -1.16
N LEU A 14 -5.33 4.93 -1.23
CA LEU A 14 -5.12 4.16 -2.45
C LEU A 14 -6.48 3.80 -3.07
N PRO A 15 -6.58 3.79 -4.41
CA PRO A 15 -7.80 3.37 -5.07
C PRO A 15 -8.17 1.92 -4.71
N PRO A 16 -9.47 1.58 -4.66
CA PRO A 16 -9.90 0.22 -4.37
C PRO A 16 -9.31 -0.77 -5.38
N HIS A 17 -9.12 -2.02 -4.96
CA HIS A 17 -8.57 -3.12 -5.76
C HIS A 17 -7.14 -2.94 -6.32
N THR A 18 -6.38 -1.94 -5.86
CA THR A 18 -5.00 -1.69 -6.33
C THR A 18 -3.90 -2.13 -5.37
N SER A 19 -4.23 -3.00 -4.41
CA SER A 19 -3.30 -3.54 -3.41
C SER A 19 -2.06 -4.20 -4.04
N HIS A 20 -2.20 -4.74 -5.25
CA HIS A 20 -1.11 -5.37 -6.00
C HIS A 20 -0.18 -4.36 -6.71
N LEU A 21 -0.53 -3.07 -6.75
CA LEU A 21 0.23 -2.02 -7.45
C LEU A 21 0.87 -1.02 -6.50
N PHE A 22 0.18 -0.68 -5.40
CA PHE A 22 0.62 0.41 -4.54
C PHE A 22 1.10 -0.04 -3.17
N GLN A 23 0.77 -1.23 -2.69
CA GLN A 23 1.19 -1.66 -1.36
C GLN A 23 2.61 -2.27 -1.43
N PRO A 24 3.64 -1.58 -0.92
CA PRO A 24 5.04 -2.04 -1.03
C PRO A 24 5.26 -3.42 -0.44
N MET A 25 4.51 -3.73 0.63
CA MET A 25 4.55 -5.00 1.33
C MET A 25 4.09 -6.17 0.45
N ASN A 26 3.02 -6.00 -0.33
CA ASN A 26 2.54 -7.05 -1.24
C ASN A 26 3.46 -7.22 -2.46
N LEU A 27 4.05 -6.13 -2.94
CA LEU A 27 4.88 -6.11 -4.14
C LEU A 27 6.23 -6.81 -3.98
N ALA A 28 6.82 -6.73 -2.79
CA ALA A 28 8.18 -7.19 -2.55
C ALA A 28 8.25 -8.14 -1.36
N VAL A 29 7.82 -7.69 -0.18
CA VAL A 29 8.05 -8.39 1.09
C VAL A 29 7.34 -9.74 1.14
N PHE A 30 6.03 -9.79 0.87
CA PHE A 30 5.29 -11.06 0.95
C PHE A 30 5.73 -12.08 -0.09
N LYS A 31 6.16 -11.65 -1.28
CA LYS A 31 6.71 -12.55 -2.29
C LYS A 31 7.99 -13.22 -1.79
N LEU A 32 8.89 -12.44 -1.18
CA LEU A 32 10.12 -12.97 -0.60
C LEU A 32 9.81 -13.91 0.56
N VAL A 33 9.00 -13.47 1.51
CA VAL A 33 8.64 -14.25 2.70
C VAL A 33 8.06 -15.59 2.30
N LYS A 34 7.14 -15.64 1.31
CA LYS A 34 6.56 -16.90 0.82
C LYS A 34 7.63 -17.82 0.21
N SER A 35 8.51 -17.28 -0.64
CA SER A 35 9.56 -18.07 -1.28
C SER A 35 10.56 -18.64 -0.26
N THR A 36 10.98 -17.84 0.71
CA THR A 36 11.91 -18.28 1.76
C THR A 36 11.24 -19.24 2.74
N TRP A 37 9.96 -19.01 3.04
CA TRP A 37 9.14 -19.92 3.84
C TRP A 37 9.08 -21.31 3.21
N ASP A 38 8.75 -21.40 1.92
CA ASP A 38 8.64 -22.67 1.22
C ASP A 38 9.99 -23.43 1.25
N GLN A 39 11.12 -22.73 1.07
CA GLN A 39 12.45 -23.31 1.18
C GLN A 39 12.76 -23.85 2.58
N ARG A 40 12.48 -23.06 3.64
CA ARG A 40 12.70 -23.49 5.02
C ARG A 40 11.80 -24.64 5.42
N LEU A 41 10.55 -24.63 4.95
CA LEU A 41 9.61 -25.71 5.20
C LEU A 41 10.07 -27.01 4.54
N CYS A 42 10.54 -26.96 3.29
CA CYS A 42 11.14 -28.11 2.62
C CYS A 42 12.36 -28.65 3.39
N ASN A 43 13.25 -27.77 3.86
CA ASN A 43 14.41 -28.18 4.65
C ASN A 43 14.02 -28.79 6.00
N TRP A 44 13.08 -28.18 6.72
CA TRP A 44 12.59 -28.72 8.00
C TRP A 44 11.95 -30.10 7.82
N SER A 45 11.11 -30.26 6.78
CA SER A 45 10.44 -31.53 6.46
C SER A 45 11.41 -32.67 6.13
N ARG A 46 12.54 -32.37 5.47
CA ARG A 46 13.61 -33.36 5.21
C ARG A 46 14.27 -33.88 6.49
N HIS A 47 14.41 -33.03 7.50
CA HIS A 47 15.01 -33.40 8.80
C HIS A 47 13.99 -34.04 9.76
N HIS A 48 12.69 -33.74 9.60
CA HIS A 48 11.62 -34.21 10.48
C HIS A 48 10.56 -34.99 9.68
N GLN A 49 10.96 -36.13 9.13
CA GLN A 49 10.07 -36.97 8.33
C GLN A 49 8.90 -37.50 9.19
N GLY A 50 7.67 -37.30 8.71
CA GLY A 50 6.46 -37.80 9.37
C GLY A 50 5.95 -36.97 10.55
N GLN A 51 6.63 -35.86 10.88
CA GLN A 51 6.20 -34.98 11.98
C GLN A 51 5.35 -33.81 11.46
N LYS A 52 4.34 -33.42 12.24
CA LYS A 52 3.54 -32.22 11.97
C LYS A 52 4.28 -31.01 12.53
N LEU A 53 4.43 -29.97 11.70
CA LEU A 53 5.02 -28.71 12.13
C LEU A 53 4.20 -28.11 13.28
N LEU A 54 4.84 -27.92 14.44
CA LEU A 54 4.19 -27.31 15.59
C LEU A 54 4.00 -25.81 15.37
N LYS A 55 2.98 -25.23 16.02
CA LYS A 55 2.72 -23.78 15.96
C LYS A 55 3.91 -22.96 16.48
N SER A 56 4.63 -23.45 17.49
CA SER A 56 5.83 -22.81 18.03
C SER A 56 6.98 -22.74 17.02
N GLU A 57 7.24 -23.84 16.31
CA GLU A 57 8.25 -23.89 15.26
C GLU A 57 7.88 -23.01 14.07
N LEU A 58 6.60 -23.00 13.69
CA LEU A 58 6.09 -22.09 12.67
C LEU A 58 6.36 -20.63 13.05
N SER A 59 6.02 -20.23 14.28
CA SER A 59 6.28 -18.86 14.76
C SER A 59 7.78 -18.53 14.76
N LYS A 60 8.63 -19.49 15.13
CA LYS A 60 10.09 -19.33 15.11
C LYS A 60 10.60 -19.10 13.68
N LEU A 61 10.20 -19.95 12.74
CA LEU A 61 10.58 -19.84 11.33
C LEU A 61 10.13 -18.52 10.71
N VAL A 62 8.90 -18.07 10.97
CA VAL A 62 8.41 -16.78 10.48
C VAL A 62 9.23 -15.62 11.06
N CYS A 63 9.54 -15.66 12.36
CA CYS A 63 10.33 -14.62 13.02
C CYS A 63 11.74 -14.51 12.43
N GLU A 64 12.41 -15.65 12.21
CA GLU A 64 13.72 -15.69 11.58
C GLU A 64 13.68 -15.19 10.13
N ILE A 65 12.69 -15.61 9.34
CA ILE A 65 12.52 -15.10 7.96
C ILE A 65 12.32 -13.59 7.98
N TRP A 66 11.53 -13.07 8.92
CA TRP A 66 11.26 -11.65 9.04
C TRP A 66 12.50 -10.84 9.41
N ALA A 67 13.35 -11.38 10.29
CA ALA A 67 14.62 -10.79 10.66
C ALA A 67 15.65 -10.79 9.51
N ASP A 68 15.58 -11.78 8.62
CA ASP A 68 16.49 -11.93 7.48
C ASP A 68 16.08 -11.12 6.23
N ILE A 69 15.00 -10.33 6.29
CA ILE A 69 14.57 -9.51 5.15
C ILE A 69 15.58 -8.39 4.90
N ASP A 70 16.19 -8.40 3.71
CA ASP A 70 17.06 -7.30 3.27
C ASP A 70 16.26 -6.00 3.08
N ILE A 71 16.77 -4.92 3.66
CA ILE A 71 16.30 -3.54 3.52
C ILE A 71 16.16 -3.15 2.03
N GLN A 72 17.00 -3.68 1.14
CA GLN A 72 16.91 -3.41 -0.29
C GLN A 72 15.59 -3.90 -0.91
N ILE A 73 15.02 -4.99 -0.40
CA ILE A 73 13.74 -5.52 -0.86
C ILE A 73 12.61 -4.56 -0.47
N ILE A 74 12.68 -4.01 0.75
CA ILE A 74 11.75 -3.00 1.24
C ILE A 74 11.84 -1.75 0.36
N LYS A 75 13.05 -1.22 0.15
CA LYS A 75 13.31 -0.06 -0.73
C LYS A 75 12.79 -0.29 -2.15
N ASN A 76 13.03 -1.47 -2.71
CA ASN A 76 12.54 -1.84 -4.03
C ASN A 76 11.00 -1.94 -4.08
N GLY A 77 10.36 -2.38 -3.00
CA GLY A 77 8.90 -2.36 -2.87
C GLY A 77 8.33 -0.95 -2.94
N PHE A 78 8.94 0.00 -2.22
CA PHE A 78 8.55 1.41 -2.26
C PHE A 78 8.78 2.05 -3.65
N ARG A 79 9.88 1.67 -4.32
CA ARG A 79 10.18 2.13 -5.68
C ARG A 79 9.18 1.60 -6.70
N LYS A 80 8.83 0.31 -6.61
CA LYS A 80 7.81 -0.32 -7.49
C LYS A 80 6.40 0.24 -7.27
N ALA A 81 6.09 0.63 -6.04
CA ALA A 81 4.83 1.32 -5.74
C ALA A 81 4.80 2.78 -6.22
N GLY A 82 5.93 3.33 -6.69
CA GLY A 82 6.05 4.75 -7.07
C GLY A 82 5.92 5.72 -5.89
N ILE A 83 6.01 5.22 -4.64
CA ILE A 83 5.89 6.03 -3.42
C ILE A 83 7.23 6.71 -3.11
N HIS A 84 8.33 5.94 -3.15
CA HIS A 84 9.67 6.47 -2.87
C HIS A 84 10.76 5.79 -3.72
N PRO A 85 11.51 6.56 -4.54
CA PRO A 85 11.28 7.96 -4.89
C PRO A 85 9.92 8.15 -5.57
N HIS A 86 9.26 9.28 -5.33
CA HIS A 86 7.92 9.53 -5.86
C HIS A 86 7.96 9.56 -7.39
N ASN A 87 7.32 8.59 -8.02
CA ASN A 87 7.27 8.49 -9.47
C ASN A 87 5.89 7.98 -9.92
N LYS A 88 5.10 8.91 -10.44
CA LYS A 88 3.75 8.67 -10.98
C LYS A 88 3.72 7.86 -12.29
N PHE A 89 4.88 7.66 -12.92
CA PHE A 89 4.99 6.93 -14.19
C PHE A 89 5.38 5.46 -14.00
N VAL A 90 5.55 4.99 -12.75
CA VAL A 90 5.89 3.59 -12.48
C VAL A 90 4.73 2.65 -12.80
N ILE A 91 3.50 3.14 -12.70
CA ILE A 91 2.28 2.39 -13.01
C ILE A 91 1.71 2.94 -14.31
N GLU A 92 1.58 2.06 -15.30
CA GLU A 92 1.02 2.38 -16.61
C GLU A 92 -0.42 2.90 -16.47
N ARG A 93 -0.75 3.97 -17.22
CA ARG A 93 -2.08 4.58 -17.20
C ARG A 93 -3.20 3.60 -17.56
N GLU A 94 -2.90 2.59 -18.37
CA GLU A 94 -3.82 1.54 -18.80
C GLU A 94 -4.28 0.61 -17.66
N ARG A 95 -3.51 0.54 -16.57
CA ARG A 95 -3.88 -0.27 -15.39
C ARG A 95 -4.89 0.43 -14.48
N PHE A 96 -5.15 1.71 -14.74
CA PHE A 96 -6.16 2.47 -14.01
C PHE A 96 -7.50 2.37 -14.72
N ASP A 97 -8.56 2.40 -13.93
CA ASP A 97 -9.92 2.55 -14.45
C ASP A 97 -10.02 3.87 -15.23
N PRO A 98 -10.41 3.85 -16.53
CA PRO A 98 -10.38 5.03 -17.39
C PRO A 98 -11.33 6.13 -16.92
N LEU A 99 -12.45 5.78 -16.27
CA LEU A 99 -13.39 6.76 -15.71
C LEU A 99 -12.78 7.47 -14.50
N SER A 100 -12.16 6.72 -13.60
CA SER A 100 -11.47 7.25 -12.43
C SER A 100 -10.26 8.10 -12.81
N LEU A 101 -9.50 7.68 -13.84
CA LEU A 101 -8.37 8.42 -14.36
C LEU A 101 -8.82 9.74 -15.01
N SER A 102 -9.86 9.72 -15.83
CA SER A 102 -10.44 10.93 -16.44
C SER A 102 -10.97 11.90 -15.37
N ARG A 103 -11.65 11.41 -14.34
CA ARG A 103 -12.06 12.25 -13.19
C ARG A 103 -10.86 12.88 -12.49
N TRP A 104 -9.79 12.12 -12.32
CA TRP A 104 -8.55 12.59 -11.67
C TRP A 104 -7.81 13.62 -12.52
N ASP A 105 -7.67 13.40 -13.83
CA ASP A 105 -7.04 14.35 -14.76
C ASP A 105 -7.86 15.65 -14.86
N ASN A 106 -9.20 15.56 -14.94
CA ASN A 106 -10.09 16.72 -14.92
C ASN A 106 -10.01 17.48 -13.58
N PHE A 107 -9.92 16.76 -12.46
CA PHE A 107 -9.72 17.36 -11.15
C PHE A 107 -8.43 18.19 -11.11
N TRP A 108 -7.31 17.65 -11.60
CA TRP A 108 -6.02 18.36 -11.65
C TRP A 108 -5.98 19.51 -12.67
N PHE A 109 -6.69 19.38 -13.78
CA PHE A 109 -6.86 20.46 -14.76
C PHE A 109 -7.56 21.68 -14.13
N LEU A 110 -8.60 21.45 -13.33
CA LEU A 110 -9.36 22.51 -12.65
C LEU A 110 -8.60 23.23 -11.53
N ILE A 111 -7.62 22.58 -10.90
CA ILE A 111 -6.82 23.15 -9.79
C ILE A 111 -5.43 23.66 -10.23
N GLY A 112 -5.10 23.57 -11.51
CA GLY A 112 -3.94 24.23 -12.12
C GLY A 112 -2.56 23.85 -11.58
N THR A 113 -2.46 22.90 -10.63
CA THR A 113 -1.23 22.57 -9.91
C THR A 113 -1.10 21.06 -9.75
N CYS A 114 -0.33 20.40 -10.63
CA CYS A 114 0.09 19.01 -10.40
C CYS A 114 1.08 18.97 -9.23
N PRO A 115 0.80 18.27 -8.11
CA PRO A 115 1.67 18.31 -6.95
C PRO A 115 2.99 17.60 -7.26
N LYS A 116 4.10 18.26 -6.92
CA LYS A 116 5.45 17.73 -7.11
C LYS A 116 5.87 16.73 -6.02
N SER A 117 5.08 16.59 -4.96
CA SER A 117 5.34 15.73 -3.81
C SER A 117 4.03 15.16 -3.24
N MET A 118 4.10 13.93 -2.73
CA MET A 118 2.97 13.20 -2.13
C MET A 118 2.33 13.94 -0.96
N GLU A 119 3.12 14.66 -0.15
CA GLU A 119 2.59 15.44 0.99
C GLU A 119 1.63 16.53 0.52
N LYS A 120 1.97 17.20 -0.59
CA LYS A 120 1.11 18.24 -1.19
C LYS A 120 -0.17 17.63 -1.78
N VAL A 121 -0.11 16.42 -2.35
CA VAL A 121 -1.31 15.71 -2.84
C VAL A 121 -2.28 15.48 -1.68
N THR A 122 -1.82 14.92 -0.57
CA THR A 122 -2.69 14.56 0.56
C THR A 122 -3.29 15.78 1.25
N VAL A 123 -2.51 16.85 1.45
CA VAL A 123 -3.00 18.10 2.05
C VAL A 123 -4.07 18.77 1.17
N ILE A 124 -3.91 18.76 -0.16
CA ILE A 124 -4.91 19.32 -1.09
C ILE A 124 -6.23 18.53 -1.01
N ILE A 125 -6.16 17.20 -0.98
CA ILE A 125 -7.35 16.33 -0.85
C ILE A 125 -8.06 16.58 0.48
N TRP A 126 -7.31 16.64 1.59
CA TRP A 126 -7.86 16.86 2.93
C TRP A 126 -8.52 18.23 3.08
N ASN A 127 -7.87 19.31 2.61
CA ASN A 127 -8.42 20.67 2.69
C ASN A 127 -9.71 20.82 1.86
N LYS A 128 -9.85 20.12 0.74
CA LYS A 128 -11.12 20.12 -0.02
C LYS A 128 -12.22 19.26 0.63
N GLN A 129 -11.89 18.13 1.25
CA GLN A 129 -12.88 17.35 2.01
C GLN A 129 -13.45 18.16 3.19
N THR A 130 -12.63 19.00 3.81
CA THR A 130 -13.05 19.87 4.93
C THR A 130 -13.80 21.13 4.49
N HIS A 131 -13.50 21.69 3.30
CA HIS A 131 -14.25 22.83 2.74
C HIS A 131 -15.54 22.46 1.98
N ASN A 132 -15.72 21.20 1.57
CA ASN A 132 -16.94 20.72 0.89
C ASN A 132 -18.02 20.19 1.85
N HIS A 133 -17.91 20.42 3.15
CA HIS A 133 -19.01 20.19 4.08
C HIS A 133 -19.83 21.48 4.25
N PRO A 134 -20.93 21.71 3.50
CA PRO A 134 -21.99 22.52 4.06
C PRO A 134 -22.48 21.78 5.32
N LYS A 135 -22.64 22.51 6.42
CA LYS A 135 -23.40 22.03 7.58
C LYS A 135 -24.77 21.61 7.06
N ASN A 136 -25.01 20.30 6.93
CA ASN A 136 -26.29 19.60 6.97
C ASN A 136 -26.02 18.11 6.70
N SER A 137 -26.11 17.29 7.74
CA SER A 137 -26.28 15.83 7.59
C SER A 137 -27.59 15.55 6.83
N PRO A 138 -27.63 14.53 5.96
CA PRO A 138 -27.87 13.19 6.46
C PRO A 138 -26.89 12.15 5.89
N THR A 139 -26.54 11.23 6.78
CA THR A 139 -25.90 9.95 6.49
C THR A 139 -26.70 9.12 5.49
N SER A 140 -26.13 8.87 4.32
CA SER A 140 -26.10 7.57 3.60
C SER A 140 -25.61 7.83 2.17
N ASN A 141 -24.92 6.87 1.56
CA ASN A 141 -24.54 6.83 0.13
C ASN A 141 -23.14 7.29 -0.31
N LEU A 142 -22.12 7.25 0.56
CA LEU A 142 -20.70 7.25 0.13
C LEU A 142 -19.94 5.95 0.44
N LEU A 143 -20.67 4.88 0.78
CA LEU A 143 -20.11 3.54 1.05
C LEU A 143 -20.31 2.54 -0.10
N HIS A 144 -20.91 2.93 -1.24
CA HIS A 144 -21.30 1.98 -2.29
C HIS A 144 -20.36 1.95 -3.53
N PHE A 145 -19.19 2.57 -3.49
CA PHE A 145 -18.24 2.52 -4.62
C PHE A 145 -16.77 2.43 -4.17
N LEU A 146 -16.53 1.62 -3.14
CA LEU A 146 -15.21 1.06 -2.80
C LEU A 146 -15.28 -0.46 -2.91
#